data_AF-A0A941EIE7-F1
#
_entry.id   AF-A0A941EIE7-F1
#
_cell.length_a   1.000
_cell.length_b   1.000
_cell.length_c   1.000
_cell.angle_alpha   90.00
_cell.angle_beta   90.00
_cell.angle_gamma   90.00
#
_symmetry.space_group_name_H-M   'P 1'
#
loop_
_entity.id
_entity.type
_entity.pdbx_description
1 polymer ?
#
loop_
_entity_poly.entity_id
_entity_poly.type
_entity_poly.pdbx_seq_one_letter_code
_entity_poly.pdbx_strand_id
1 'polypeptide(L)'
;MSLDADEMLAELTRRAQTPDQGRERADGVLDFLAGHDYADLSPAQVLRFFELMNLLKPAPSRDQCDPAAWDLTDLSGSERIALPPPGRGRADWSPRSGAEPLPASVGAGIPKVWFTIWTGWGANRVLRPVGRSAMFWEQWSKSAQIHGDVTFVHLTEATRAEVRAALAPEQEPAVADDPAFADVRQLVRWAEANRIILISTDELLSVDDSGWIRRTLRARRARRDGPSLAEFSDLLRLWLVYRFGGLYLDGNKPLLSDTVFSVVAASVPGFGGGDDSNAAFLAFPRHPLLRTMLEQVRANFRKDQVELARDGFSYQGVDITAVNLNAALRLPVIERTGPAMVHRCFIETGWSSQSGRPFAPPVPIPHHHPYQAAWLLEEPEPAVRTLSDTEIHATVADLTDRLISDLDDTRGHLDLIAIEGALAELPDPDDALSAILRHLASHEELRTSVHGVFDHHWKHDRPNETFTLTPFAYQATAPRHLHYLPQLPPLIGDPDGVWLLHKKAARAILLP
;
A
#
# COMPACT_ATOMS: atom_id res chain seq x y z
N MET A 1 22.66 14.26 16.63
CA MET A 1 22.58 15.64 17.17
C MET A 1 21.12 15.97 17.36
N SER A 2 20.80 16.92 18.23
CA SER A 2 19.44 17.50 18.27
C SER A 2 19.45 18.68 17.32
N LEU A 3 18.44 18.76 16.44
CA LEU A 3 18.19 19.88 15.53
C LEU A 3 17.02 20.66 16.11
N ASP A 4 17.12 21.99 16.19
CA ASP A 4 16.02 22.77 16.76
C ASP A 4 14.88 23.03 15.75
N ALA A 5 13.73 23.43 16.27
CA ALA A 5 12.54 23.67 15.45
C ALA A 5 12.72 24.79 14.41
N ASP A 6 13.65 25.74 14.62
CA ASP A 6 13.90 26.85 13.71
C ASP A 6 14.82 26.41 12.55
N GLU A 7 15.81 25.54 12.82
CA GLU A 7 16.61 24.86 11.78
C GLU A 7 15.75 23.96 10.88
N MET A 8 14.81 23.19 11.47
CA MET A 8 13.87 22.37 10.69
C MET A 8 12.92 23.24 9.84
N LEU A 9 12.39 24.33 10.41
CA LEU A 9 11.51 25.26 9.69
C LEU A 9 12.23 25.98 8.53
N ALA A 10 13.50 26.34 8.71
CA ALA A 10 14.32 26.94 7.66
C ALA A 10 14.50 25.99 6.47
N GLU A 11 14.76 24.71 6.71
CA GLU A 11 14.91 23.69 5.66
C GLU A 11 13.58 23.42 4.93
N LEU A 12 12.45 23.31 5.64
CA LEU A 12 11.12 23.20 5.01
C LEU A 12 10.84 24.39 4.08
N THR A 13 11.13 25.61 4.55
CA THR A 13 10.95 26.84 3.78
C THR A 13 11.85 26.88 2.54
N ARG A 14 13.11 26.43 2.67
CA ARG A 14 14.06 26.34 1.55
C ARG A 14 13.61 25.33 0.49
N ARG A 15 13.02 24.21 0.90
CA ARG A 15 12.45 23.20 -0.02
C ARG A 15 11.22 23.72 -0.76
N ALA A 16 10.29 24.37 -0.08
CA ALA A 16 9.12 24.98 -0.71
C ALA A 16 9.49 26.00 -1.81
N GLN A 17 10.63 26.70 -1.64
CA GLN A 17 11.16 27.65 -2.63
C GLN A 17 11.96 27.00 -3.78
N THR A 18 12.22 25.69 -3.73
CA THR A 18 13.02 24.96 -4.71
C THR A 18 12.21 23.78 -5.28
N PRO A 19 11.41 23.98 -6.35
CA PRO A 19 10.60 22.92 -6.95
C PRO A 19 11.45 21.67 -7.27
N ASP A 20 10.99 20.52 -6.78
CA ASP A 20 11.80 19.30 -6.62
C ASP A 20 12.32 18.73 -7.96
N GLN A 21 13.53 19.14 -8.34
CA GLN A 21 14.36 18.45 -9.35
C GLN A 21 15.23 17.32 -8.77
N GLY A 22 15.10 17.05 -7.46
CA GLY A 22 15.97 16.16 -6.69
C GLY A 22 15.50 14.72 -6.60
N ARG A 23 14.20 14.48 -6.32
CA ARG A 23 13.67 13.12 -6.12
C ARG A 23 13.52 12.29 -7.40
N GLU A 24 13.48 12.90 -8.59
CA GLU A 24 13.46 12.15 -9.86
C GLU A 24 14.82 11.57 -10.26
N ARG A 25 15.93 11.93 -9.58
CA ARG A 25 17.30 11.60 -10.03
C ARG A 25 18.18 10.82 -9.05
N ALA A 26 17.64 10.35 -7.93
CA ALA A 26 18.41 9.56 -6.97
C ALA A 26 18.78 8.15 -7.48
N ASP A 27 17.94 7.55 -8.33
CA ASP A 27 18.06 6.15 -8.72
C ASP A 27 18.56 5.96 -10.17
N GLY A 28 19.88 5.93 -10.35
CA GLY A 28 20.52 5.33 -11.55
C GLY A 28 20.37 3.80 -11.64
N VAL A 29 19.29 3.27 -11.05
CA VAL A 29 19.01 1.85 -10.82
C VAL A 29 18.20 1.25 -11.99
N LEU A 30 17.66 2.08 -12.89
CA LEU A 30 16.62 1.68 -13.84
C LEU A 30 17.04 1.68 -15.33
N ASP A 31 18.29 2.06 -15.64
CA ASP A 31 18.80 2.16 -17.01
C ASP A 31 18.72 0.82 -17.79
N PHE A 32 18.78 -0.32 -17.10
CA PHE A 32 18.68 -1.64 -17.74
C PHE A 32 17.26 -2.02 -18.17
N LEU A 33 16.21 -1.48 -17.53
CA LEU A 33 14.81 -1.67 -17.95
C LEU A 33 14.34 -0.59 -18.94
N ALA A 34 15.11 0.49 -19.10
CA ALA A 34 14.69 1.66 -19.87
C ALA A 34 14.53 1.35 -21.37
N GLY A 35 13.34 1.64 -21.91
CA GLY A 35 13.05 1.58 -23.36
C GLY A 35 12.64 0.20 -23.88
N HIS A 36 12.39 -0.77 -23.00
CA HIS A 36 11.83 -2.08 -23.33
C HIS A 36 10.34 -2.15 -22.98
N ASP A 37 9.58 -3.00 -23.67
CA ASP A 37 8.14 -3.18 -23.44
C ASP A 37 7.89 -4.45 -22.59
N TYR A 38 7.44 -4.25 -21.35
CA TYR A 38 7.07 -5.33 -20.42
C TYR A 38 5.55 -5.51 -20.29
N ALA A 39 4.77 -4.98 -21.23
CA ALA A 39 3.32 -4.88 -21.08
C ALA A 39 2.57 -6.16 -21.47
N ASP A 40 3.09 -6.94 -22.42
CA ASP A 40 2.48 -8.15 -22.98
C ASP A 40 3.40 -9.38 -22.87
N LEU A 41 4.08 -9.54 -21.72
CA LEU A 41 4.92 -10.71 -21.46
C LEU A 41 4.09 -12.00 -21.47
N SER A 42 4.53 -12.99 -22.26
CA SER A 42 4.02 -14.37 -22.17
C SER A 42 4.42 -15.03 -20.84
N PRO A 43 3.74 -16.10 -20.39
CA PRO A 43 4.04 -16.75 -19.11
C PRO A 43 5.51 -17.15 -18.90
N ALA A 44 6.21 -17.60 -19.94
CA ALA A 44 7.65 -17.90 -19.84
C ALA A 44 8.49 -16.62 -19.71
N GLN A 45 8.16 -15.56 -20.46
CA GLN A 45 8.81 -14.26 -20.31
C GLN A 45 8.54 -13.64 -18.93
N VAL A 46 7.37 -13.86 -18.32
CA VAL A 46 7.08 -13.44 -16.94
C VAL A 46 8.04 -14.09 -15.95
N LEU A 47 8.30 -15.40 -16.08
CA LEU A 47 9.28 -16.07 -15.21
C LEU A 47 10.70 -15.58 -15.46
N ARG A 48 11.13 -15.49 -16.73
CA ARG A 48 12.46 -14.95 -17.08
C ARG A 48 12.66 -13.52 -16.57
N PHE A 49 11.64 -12.67 -16.64
CA PHE A 49 11.68 -11.33 -16.08
C PHE A 49 11.98 -11.35 -14.57
N PHE A 50 11.26 -12.15 -13.78
CA PHE A 50 11.52 -12.25 -12.34
C PHE A 50 12.87 -12.91 -12.02
N GLU A 51 13.32 -13.87 -12.83
CA GLU A 51 14.67 -14.43 -12.71
C GLU A 51 15.78 -13.40 -12.93
N LEU A 52 15.59 -12.43 -13.83
CA LEU A 52 16.51 -11.33 -14.09
C LEU A 52 16.43 -10.24 -13.00
N MET A 53 15.23 -9.97 -12.49
CA MET A 53 15.02 -8.99 -11.43
C MET A 53 15.47 -9.47 -10.04
N ASN A 54 15.76 -10.76 -9.86
CA ASN A 54 16.21 -11.31 -8.58
C ASN A 54 17.39 -10.52 -7.99
N LEU A 55 17.21 -9.95 -6.80
CA LEU A 55 18.25 -9.22 -6.06
C LEU A 55 19.43 -10.09 -5.65
N LEU A 56 19.24 -11.42 -5.60
CA LEU A 56 20.30 -12.39 -5.34
C LEU A 56 21.25 -12.58 -6.53
N LYS A 57 20.96 -11.97 -7.68
CA LYS A 57 21.81 -11.98 -8.88
C LYS A 57 22.41 -10.58 -9.15
N PRO A 58 23.53 -10.49 -9.87
CA PRO A 58 24.02 -9.22 -10.41
C PRO A 58 22.93 -8.48 -11.19
N ALA A 59 23.00 -7.14 -11.22
CA ALA A 59 22.11 -6.36 -12.08
C ALA A 59 22.25 -6.81 -13.53
N PRO A 60 21.16 -7.08 -14.26
CA PRO A 60 21.24 -7.37 -15.68
C PRO A 60 21.70 -6.12 -16.46
N SER A 61 22.36 -6.35 -17.59
CA SER A 61 22.59 -5.29 -18.58
C SER A 61 21.31 -5.00 -19.37
N ARG A 62 21.25 -3.82 -20.00
CA ARG A 62 20.10 -3.41 -20.82
C ARG A 62 19.78 -4.41 -21.93
N ASP A 63 20.80 -4.99 -22.57
CA ASP A 63 20.62 -5.97 -23.65
C ASP A 63 20.04 -7.29 -23.13
N GLN A 64 20.37 -7.68 -21.89
CA GLN A 64 19.77 -8.85 -21.23
C GLN A 64 18.32 -8.62 -20.79
N CYS A 65 17.82 -7.39 -20.86
CA CYS A 65 16.48 -7.01 -20.42
C CYS A 65 15.47 -6.85 -21.56
N ASP A 66 15.86 -7.07 -22.82
CA ASP A 66 14.95 -7.09 -23.98
C ASP A 66 14.09 -8.37 -24.00
N PRO A 67 12.76 -8.29 -23.78
CA PRO A 67 11.89 -9.47 -23.76
C PRO A 67 11.79 -10.21 -25.10
N ALA A 68 12.10 -9.55 -26.22
CA ALA A 68 12.10 -10.17 -27.55
C ALA A 68 13.38 -10.96 -27.83
N ALA A 69 14.46 -10.70 -27.08
CA ALA A 69 15.76 -11.38 -27.22
C ALA A 69 15.96 -12.57 -26.25
N TRP A 70 15.03 -12.80 -25.31
CA TRP A 70 15.16 -13.86 -24.33
C TRP A 70 15.07 -15.26 -24.95
N ASP A 71 16.08 -16.09 -24.66
CA ASP A 71 15.96 -17.55 -24.78
C ASP A 71 15.01 -18.05 -23.69
N LEU A 72 14.07 -18.91 -24.08
CA LEU A 72 13.02 -19.51 -23.25
C LEU A 72 12.98 -21.04 -23.46
N THR A 73 14.03 -21.63 -24.03
CA THR A 73 14.08 -23.07 -24.33
C THR A 73 14.32 -23.96 -23.10
N ASP A 74 14.92 -23.40 -22.05
CA ASP A 74 15.00 -23.96 -20.70
C ASP A 74 13.63 -23.94 -19.98
N LEU A 75 12.81 -22.92 -20.27
CA LEU A 75 11.48 -22.68 -19.72
C LEU A 75 10.41 -23.61 -20.35
N SER A 76 10.62 -24.92 -20.18
CA SER A 76 10.01 -26.01 -20.95
C SER A 76 8.55 -26.39 -20.61
N GLY A 77 7.66 -25.39 -20.54
CA GLY A 77 6.20 -25.57 -20.61
C GLY A 77 5.48 -26.15 -19.39
N SER A 78 6.19 -26.79 -18.45
CA SER A 78 5.71 -27.20 -17.11
C SER A 78 5.36 -26.02 -16.21
N GLU A 79 5.93 -24.86 -16.54
CA GLU A 79 5.86 -23.56 -15.87
C GLU A 79 4.62 -22.74 -16.17
N ARG A 80 3.82 -23.17 -17.14
CA ARG A 80 2.51 -22.57 -17.43
C ARG A 80 1.45 -23.64 -17.30
N ILE A 81 0.29 -23.27 -16.78
CA ILE A 81 -0.90 -24.07 -17.03
C ILE A 81 -1.44 -23.69 -18.41
N ALA A 82 -1.27 -24.61 -19.36
CA ALA A 82 -1.90 -24.52 -20.66
C ALA A 82 -3.42 -24.51 -20.50
N LEU A 83 -4.06 -23.53 -21.13
CA LEU A 83 -5.51 -23.44 -21.11
C LEU A 83 -6.14 -24.48 -22.06
N PRO A 84 -7.30 -25.08 -21.71
CA PRO A 84 -8.08 -25.80 -22.70
C PRO A 84 -8.44 -24.87 -23.88
N PRO A 85 -8.56 -25.40 -25.10
CA PRO A 85 -8.84 -24.59 -26.29
C PRO A 85 -10.10 -23.73 -26.11
N PRO A 86 -10.17 -22.55 -26.74
CA PRO A 86 -11.27 -21.61 -26.56
C PRO A 86 -12.60 -22.18 -27.08
N GLY A 87 -13.32 -22.87 -26.20
CA GLY A 87 -14.74 -23.17 -26.37
C GLY A 87 -15.59 -21.93 -26.14
N ARG A 88 -16.88 -22.01 -26.50
CA ARG A 88 -17.83 -20.88 -26.47
C ARG A 88 -17.88 -20.13 -25.13
N GLY A 89 -17.61 -20.80 -24.01
CA GLY A 89 -17.73 -20.21 -22.67
C GLY A 89 -16.76 -19.07 -22.31
N ARG A 90 -15.60 -18.90 -22.98
CA ARG A 90 -14.66 -17.81 -22.59
C ARG A 90 -15.08 -16.41 -23.00
N ALA A 91 -16.08 -16.28 -23.88
CA ALA A 91 -16.76 -15.00 -24.07
C ALA A 91 -17.63 -14.63 -22.85
N ASP A 92 -18.09 -15.65 -22.12
CA ASP A 92 -19.00 -15.58 -20.98
C ASP A 92 -18.24 -15.67 -19.63
N TRP A 93 -17.02 -15.13 -19.57
CA TRP A 93 -16.21 -15.13 -18.33
C TRP A 93 -16.92 -14.41 -17.17
N SER A 94 -17.85 -13.51 -17.48
CA SER A 94 -18.64 -12.71 -16.57
C SER A 94 -20.13 -12.98 -16.83
N PRO A 95 -20.98 -13.10 -15.78
CA PRO A 95 -22.43 -13.23 -15.94
C PRO A 95 -23.10 -11.96 -16.50
N ARG A 96 -22.38 -10.83 -16.61
CA ARG A 96 -22.91 -9.57 -17.14
C ARG A 96 -22.93 -9.62 -18.67
N SER A 97 -24.13 -9.49 -19.24
CA SER A 97 -24.31 -9.31 -20.68
C SER A 97 -23.49 -8.12 -21.18
N GLY A 98 -22.71 -8.33 -22.25
CA GLY A 98 -21.84 -7.32 -22.85
C GLY A 98 -20.54 -7.04 -22.08
N ALA A 99 -20.09 -7.96 -21.21
CA ALA A 99 -18.74 -7.89 -20.65
C ALA A 99 -17.66 -7.91 -21.76
N GLU A 100 -16.55 -7.19 -21.52
CA GLU A 100 -15.38 -7.21 -22.42
C GLU A 100 -14.86 -8.65 -22.56
N PRO A 101 -14.61 -9.18 -23.77
CA PRO A 101 -14.08 -10.54 -23.93
C PRO A 101 -12.69 -10.69 -23.31
N LEU A 102 -12.34 -11.91 -22.93
CA LEU A 102 -10.99 -12.18 -22.44
C LEU A 102 -9.91 -11.90 -23.51
N PRO A 103 -8.76 -11.29 -23.16
CA PRO A 103 -7.68 -11.01 -24.10
C PRO A 103 -7.23 -12.24 -24.91
N ALA A 104 -6.81 -12.06 -26.17
CA ALA A 104 -6.27 -13.18 -26.95
C ALA A 104 -5.02 -13.82 -26.31
N SER A 105 -4.23 -13.03 -25.55
CA SER A 105 -3.07 -13.46 -24.79
C SER A 105 -3.38 -14.49 -23.70
N VAL A 106 -4.64 -14.62 -23.27
CA VAL A 106 -5.13 -15.71 -22.39
C VAL A 106 -4.69 -17.09 -22.92
N GLY A 107 -4.70 -17.29 -24.24
CA GLY A 107 -4.23 -18.53 -24.87
C GLY A 107 -2.77 -18.91 -24.57
N ALA A 108 -1.96 -17.99 -24.06
CA ALA A 108 -0.58 -18.26 -23.65
C ALA A 108 -0.50 -19.07 -22.34
N GLY A 109 -1.53 -19.06 -21.48
CA GLY A 109 -1.56 -19.77 -20.20
C GLY A 109 -1.47 -18.87 -18.97
N ILE A 110 -1.58 -19.47 -17.79
CA ILE A 110 -1.27 -18.80 -16.50
C ILE A 110 0.16 -19.19 -16.10
N PRO A 111 1.08 -18.24 -15.80
CA PRO A 111 2.40 -18.56 -15.27
C PRO A 111 2.29 -19.13 -13.86
N LYS A 112 3.08 -20.18 -13.56
CA LYS A 112 3.23 -20.75 -12.22
C LYS A 112 4.11 -19.86 -11.34
N VAL A 113 3.61 -18.68 -11.02
CA VAL A 113 4.27 -17.72 -10.12
C VAL A 113 3.37 -17.37 -8.94
N TRP A 114 3.92 -17.44 -7.74
CA TRP A 114 3.27 -17.03 -6.48
C TRP A 114 3.96 -15.77 -5.94
N PHE A 115 3.19 -14.71 -5.76
CA PHE A 115 3.64 -13.44 -5.21
C PHE A 115 3.23 -13.30 -3.76
N THR A 116 4.12 -12.69 -2.99
CA THR A 116 3.78 -12.11 -1.70
C THR A 116 4.50 -10.78 -1.50
N ILE A 117 3.94 -9.92 -0.66
CA ILE A 117 4.43 -8.57 -0.40
C ILE A 117 4.75 -8.44 1.09
N TRP A 118 5.99 -8.09 1.43
CA TRP A 118 6.33 -7.61 2.77
C TRP A 118 7.23 -6.38 2.69
N THR A 119 6.63 -5.23 2.97
CA THR A 119 7.23 -3.89 2.85
C THR A 119 7.03 -3.11 4.15
N GLY A 120 8.00 -2.29 4.55
CA GLY A 120 7.93 -1.48 5.76
C GLY A 120 8.81 -0.23 5.63
N TRP A 121 8.45 0.85 6.31
CA TRP A 121 9.13 2.15 6.20
C TRP A 121 10.15 2.39 7.32
N GLY A 122 11.11 3.30 7.10
CA GLY A 122 11.89 3.94 8.17
C GLY A 122 12.54 2.98 9.16
N ALA A 123 12.41 3.26 10.47
CA ALA A 123 12.84 2.34 11.52
C ALA A 123 11.95 1.09 11.61
N ASN A 124 10.67 1.21 11.23
CA ASN A 124 9.69 0.12 11.15
C ASN A 124 9.87 -0.84 9.94
N ARG A 125 11.04 -0.81 9.29
CA ARG A 125 11.40 -1.65 8.15
C ARG A 125 11.78 -3.07 8.60
N VAL A 126 10.78 -3.91 8.85
CA VAL A 126 10.99 -5.30 9.31
C VAL A 126 11.40 -6.23 8.17
N LEU A 127 12.73 -6.36 7.93
CA LEU A 127 13.34 -7.32 7.00
C LEU A 127 13.89 -8.59 7.70
N ARG A 128 13.32 -8.96 8.84
CA ARG A 128 13.71 -10.13 9.66
C ARG A 128 12.47 -10.79 10.26
N PRO A 129 12.48 -12.10 10.59
CA PRO A 129 11.31 -12.82 11.09
C PRO A 129 11.04 -12.50 12.58
N VAL A 130 10.47 -11.32 12.85
CA VAL A 130 10.03 -10.86 14.18
C VAL A 130 8.58 -10.40 14.15
N GLY A 131 7.90 -10.40 15.29
CA GLY A 131 6.49 -9.99 15.37
C GLY A 131 5.62 -10.78 14.39
N ARG A 132 4.84 -10.10 13.55
CA ARG A 132 3.95 -10.77 12.58
C ARG A 132 4.68 -11.29 11.34
N SER A 133 5.82 -10.69 10.99
CA SER A 133 6.64 -11.13 9.85
C SER A 133 7.22 -12.54 10.05
N ALA A 134 7.41 -12.99 11.30
CA ALA A 134 7.94 -14.32 11.60
C ALA A 134 7.08 -15.45 10.99
N MET A 135 5.76 -15.38 11.20
CA MET A 135 4.81 -16.34 10.66
C MET A 135 4.68 -16.22 9.14
N PHE A 136 4.80 -15.01 8.60
CA PHE A 136 4.84 -14.77 7.16
C PHE A 136 6.03 -15.50 6.51
N TRP A 137 7.23 -15.33 7.08
CA TRP A 137 8.44 -15.99 6.60
C TRP A 137 8.32 -17.51 6.72
N GLU A 138 7.80 -18.03 7.84
CA GLU A 138 7.60 -19.46 8.06
C GLU A 138 6.67 -20.09 7.00
N GLN A 139 5.43 -19.58 6.87
CA GLN A 139 4.45 -20.16 5.96
C GLN A 139 4.86 -19.99 4.48
N TRP A 140 5.48 -18.87 4.12
CA TRP A 140 6.00 -18.65 2.77
C TRP A 140 7.17 -19.58 2.43
N SER A 141 8.11 -19.79 3.36
CA SER A 141 9.19 -20.79 3.21
C SER A 141 8.63 -22.18 2.99
N LYS A 142 7.67 -22.58 3.84
CA LYS A 142 7.04 -23.90 3.79
C LYS A 142 6.27 -24.10 2.48
N SER A 143 5.65 -23.06 1.95
CA SER A 143 5.03 -23.07 0.62
C SER A 143 6.05 -23.33 -0.48
N ALA A 144 7.16 -22.59 -0.49
CA ALA A 144 8.22 -22.72 -1.48
C ALA A 144 8.92 -24.09 -1.44
N GLN A 145 9.08 -24.66 -0.26
CA GLN A 145 9.67 -26.00 -0.07
C GLN A 145 8.75 -27.13 -0.58
N ILE A 146 7.42 -26.97 -0.50
CA ILE A 146 6.45 -27.99 -0.93
C ILE A 146 6.18 -27.91 -2.43
N HIS A 147 6.03 -26.69 -2.99
CA HIS A 147 5.66 -26.46 -4.39
C HIS A 147 6.87 -26.09 -5.24
N GLY A 148 7.86 -26.99 -5.29
CA GLY A 148 9.14 -26.75 -5.99
C GLY A 148 9.06 -26.60 -7.52
N ASP A 149 7.88 -26.77 -8.12
CA ASP A 149 7.59 -26.52 -9.54
C ASP A 149 6.88 -25.16 -9.79
N VAL A 150 6.70 -24.37 -8.73
CA VAL A 150 6.13 -23.02 -8.75
C VAL A 150 7.24 -22.01 -8.42
N THR A 151 7.27 -20.89 -9.13
CA THR A 151 8.22 -19.80 -8.85
C THR A 151 7.67 -18.93 -7.72
N PHE A 152 8.41 -18.85 -6.61
CA PHE A 152 8.03 -18.00 -5.46
C PHE A 152 8.74 -16.65 -5.54
N VAL A 153 7.96 -15.57 -5.51
CA VAL A 153 8.44 -14.18 -5.59
C VAL A 153 8.04 -13.42 -4.32
N HIS A 154 9.03 -12.85 -3.65
CA HIS A 154 8.85 -11.99 -2.49
C HIS A 154 9.23 -10.54 -2.84
N LEU A 155 8.24 -9.65 -2.78
CA LEU A 155 8.44 -8.23 -2.97
C LEU A 155 8.86 -7.58 -1.65
N THR A 156 9.96 -6.82 -1.70
CA THR A 156 10.58 -6.17 -0.55
C THR A 156 10.94 -4.71 -0.86
N GLU A 157 11.32 -3.96 0.17
CA GLU A 157 11.95 -2.64 0.05
C GLU A 157 13.48 -2.71 0.11
N ALA A 158 14.08 -3.90 0.12
CA ALA A 158 15.52 -4.03 -0.11
C ALA A 158 15.87 -3.53 -1.53
N THR A 159 16.88 -2.66 -1.63
CA THR A 159 17.44 -2.23 -2.91
C THR A 159 18.61 -3.13 -3.31
N ARG A 160 18.94 -3.16 -4.61
CA ARG A 160 20.11 -3.89 -5.11
C ARG A 160 21.44 -3.33 -4.59
N ALA A 161 21.48 -2.05 -4.22
CA ALA A 161 22.65 -1.44 -3.58
C ALA A 161 22.86 -1.99 -2.16
N GLU A 162 21.80 -2.06 -1.34
CA GLU A 162 21.86 -2.62 0.01
C GLU A 162 22.16 -4.12 -0.01
N VAL A 163 21.54 -4.90 -0.90
CA VAL A 163 21.84 -6.34 -1.02
C VAL A 163 23.28 -6.55 -1.44
N ARG A 164 23.83 -5.73 -2.35
CA ARG A 164 25.25 -5.78 -2.73
C ARG A 164 26.18 -5.41 -1.57
N ALA A 165 25.85 -4.38 -0.79
CA ALA A 165 26.63 -3.99 0.39
C ALA A 165 26.59 -5.07 1.48
N ALA A 166 25.41 -5.64 1.74
CA ALA A 166 25.20 -6.74 2.68
C ALA A 166 25.94 -8.04 2.30
N LEU A 167 26.19 -8.26 1.00
CA LEU A 167 26.91 -9.42 0.46
C LEU A 167 28.37 -9.14 0.08
N ALA A 168 28.86 -7.92 0.27
CA ALA A 168 30.25 -7.59 -0.02
C ALA A 168 31.18 -8.41 0.91
N PRO A 169 32.33 -8.90 0.42
CA PRO A 169 33.30 -9.57 1.28
C PRO A 169 33.71 -8.67 2.44
N GLU A 170 33.87 -9.24 3.63
CA GLU A 170 34.28 -8.55 4.86
C GLU A 170 35.68 -7.93 4.72
N GLN A 171 35.75 -6.72 4.14
CA GLN A 171 37.01 -5.96 3.99
C GLN A 171 37.10 -4.76 4.93
N GLU A 172 35.99 -4.33 5.55
CA GLU A 172 35.99 -3.35 6.62
C GLU A 172 35.10 -3.82 7.80
N PRO A 173 35.63 -3.90 9.05
CA PRO A 173 34.87 -4.33 10.22
C PRO A 173 33.58 -3.50 10.45
N ALA A 174 33.62 -2.21 10.09
CA ALA A 174 32.49 -1.30 10.24
C ALA A 174 31.22 -1.71 9.47
N VAL A 175 31.34 -2.47 8.38
CA VAL A 175 30.19 -2.94 7.56
C VAL A 175 29.72 -4.34 8.00
N ALA A 176 30.63 -5.14 8.58
CA ALA A 176 30.29 -6.44 9.15
C ALA A 176 29.39 -6.28 10.38
N ASP A 177 29.74 -5.36 11.29
CA ASP A 177 29.02 -5.13 12.55
C ASP A 177 27.82 -4.18 12.45
N ASP A 178 27.57 -3.54 11.29
CA ASP A 178 26.43 -2.64 11.11
C ASP A 178 25.08 -3.40 11.23
N PRO A 179 24.23 -3.07 12.23
CA PRO A 179 22.92 -3.68 12.40
C PRO A 179 21.98 -3.47 11.20
N ALA A 180 22.13 -2.38 10.44
CA ALA A 180 21.27 -2.07 9.30
C ALA A 180 21.39 -3.12 8.16
N PHE A 181 22.59 -3.69 7.97
CA PHE A 181 22.80 -4.76 6.98
C PHE A 181 22.53 -6.16 7.55
N ALA A 182 22.43 -6.33 8.87
CA ALA A 182 22.18 -7.64 9.48
C ALA A 182 20.83 -8.24 9.06
N ASP A 183 19.78 -7.43 9.04
CA ASP A 183 18.44 -7.84 8.59
C ASP A 183 18.42 -8.14 7.07
N VAL A 184 19.10 -7.32 6.25
CA VAL A 184 19.27 -7.59 4.80
C VAL A 184 20.02 -8.90 4.55
N ARG A 185 21.09 -9.18 5.30
CA ARG A 185 21.80 -10.48 5.27
C ARG A 185 20.92 -11.65 5.73
N GLN A 186 19.96 -11.42 6.61
CA GLN A 186 19.00 -12.44 7.03
C GLN A 186 17.96 -12.71 5.94
N LEU A 187 17.39 -11.67 5.34
CA LEU A 187 16.46 -11.75 4.21
C LEU A 187 17.07 -12.48 3.01
N VAL A 188 18.31 -12.15 2.65
CA VAL A 188 19.03 -12.81 1.55
C VAL A 188 19.23 -14.30 1.83
N ARG A 189 19.82 -14.66 2.98
CA ARG A 189 20.06 -16.07 3.34
C ARG A 189 18.75 -16.88 3.43
N TRP A 190 17.68 -16.26 3.90
CA TRP A 190 16.35 -16.85 3.93
C TRP A 190 15.79 -17.10 2.53
N ALA A 191 15.87 -16.12 1.63
CA ALA A 191 15.39 -16.25 0.27
C ALA A 191 16.18 -17.32 -0.51
N GLU A 192 17.51 -17.32 -0.38
CA GLU A 192 18.40 -18.31 -0.99
C GLU A 192 18.10 -19.74 -0.51
N ALA A 193 18.03 -19.95 0.81
CA ALA A 193 17.77 -21.26 1.40
C ALA A 193 16.42 -21.88 0.98
N ASN A 194 15.45 -21.04 0.60
CA ASN A 194 14.11 -21.46 0.20
C ASN A 194 13.84 -21.33 -1.31
N ARG A 195 14.84 -20.98 -2.12
CA ARG A 195 14.71 -20.73 -3.58
C ARG A 195 13.67 -19.66 -3.95
N ILE A 196 13.54 -18.65 -3.10
CA ILE A 196 12.61 -17.53 -3.31
C ILE A 196 13.32 -16.45 -4.12
N ILE A 197 12.67 -15.96 -5.17
CA ILE A 197 13.11 -14.78 -5.92
C ILE A 197 12.79 -13.54 -5.08
N LEU A 198 13.84 -12.78 -4.73
CA LEU A 198 13.70 -11.53 -3.98
C LEU A 198 13.68 -10.36 -4.95
N ILE A 199 12.68 -9.47 -4.88
CA ILE A 199 12.53 -8.35 -5.83
C ILE A 199 12.34 -7.03 -5.10
N SER A 200 13.11 -6.02 -5.50
CA SER A 200 12.90 -4.65 -5.03
C SER A 200 11.63 -4.08 -5.65
N THR A 201 10.74 -3.54 -4.81
CA THR A 201 9.47 -3.01 -5.30
C THR A 201 9.67 -1.78 -6.19
N ASP A 202 10.74 -1.00 -6.01
CA ASP A 202 11.02 0.17 -6.85
C ASP A 202 11.62 -0.19 -8.21
N GLU A 203 12.45 -1.24 -8.29
CA GLU A 203 12.85 -1.83 -9.57
C GLU A 203 11.63 -2.35 -10.33
N LEU A 204 10.73 -3.06 -9.63
CA LEU A 204 9.51 -3.59 -10.25
C LEU A 204 8.57 -2.47 -10.73
N LEU A 205 8.34 -1.42 -9.92
CA LEU A 205 7.46 -0.32 -10.31
C LEU A 205 8.04 0.57 -11.42
N SER A 206 9.29 0.39 -11.81
CA SER A 206 9.84 1.08 -12.98
C SER A 206 9.16 0.70 -14.30
N VAL A 207 8.61 -0.54 -14.39
CA VAL A 207 7.91 -1.04 -15.59
C VAL A 207 6.42 -0.66 -15.63
N ASP A 208 5.98 0.30 -14.81
CA ASP A 208 4.64 0.88 -14.88
C ASP A 208 4.55 1.94 -16.00
N ASP A 209 4.14 1.51 -17.19
CA ASP A 209 3.93 2.39 -18.36
C ASP A 209 2.91 3.51 -18.10
N SER A 210 1.99 3.31 -17.16
CA SER A 210 0.93 4.27 -16.85
C SER A 210 1.41 5.42 -15.95
N GLY A 211 2.51 5.18 -15.23
CA GLY A 211 3.07 6.02 -14.16
C GLY A 211 2.16 6.28 -12.96
N TRP A 212 0.85 5.97 -13.01
CA TRP A 212 -0.07 6.27 -11.92
C TRP A 212 0.06 5.26 -10.78
N ILE A 213 0.29 3.99 -11.09
CA ILE A 213 0.53 2.95 -10.09
C ILE A 213 1.78 3.31 -9.30
N ARG A 214 2.88 3.62 -9.99
CA ARG A 214 4.16 4.03 -9.37
C ARG A 214 3.99 5.29 -8.52
N ARG A 215 3.33 6.34 -9.02
CA ARG A 215 3.10 7.58 -8.25
C ARG A 215 2.23 7.34 -7.02
N THR A 216 1.10 6.65 -7.17
CA THR A 216 0.18 6.36 -6.05
C THR A 216 0.83 5.48 -5.00
N LEU A 217 1.53 4.40 -5.38
CA LEU A 217 2.23 3.55 -4.42
C LEU A 217 3.37 4.28 -3.70
N ARG A 218 4.16 5.10 -4.41
CA ARG A 218 5.19 5.95 -3.76
C ARG A 218 4.57 6.93 -2.76
N ALA A 219 3.47 7.59 -3.12
CA ALA A 219 2.76 8.49 -2.21
C ALA A 219 2.22 7.77 -0.96
N ARG A 220 1.66 6.56 -1.11
CA ARG A 220 1.17 5.76 0.03
C ARG A 220 2.30 5.26 0.92
N ARG A 221 3.43 4.81 0.35
CA ARG A 221 4.63 4.46 1.14
C ARG A 221 5.19 5.68 1.89
N ALA A 222 5.25 6.85 1.24
CA ALA A 222 5.75 8.08 1.84
C ALA A 222 4.93 8.54 3.06
N ARG A 223 3.67 8.11 3.21
CA ARG A 223 2.87 8.42 4.40
C ARG A 223 3.37 7.74 5.68
N ARG A 224 4.14 6.64 5.59
CA ARG A 224 4.76 5.95 6.73
C ARG A 224 3.76 5.56 7.84
N ASP A 225 2.64 4.97 7.45
CA ASP A 225 1.62 4.50 8.37
C ASP A 225 1.01 3.15 7.95
N GLY A 226 0.41 2.46 8.91
CA GLY A 226 -0.21 1.15 8.71
C GLY A 226 -1.34 1.12 7.67
N PRO A 227 -2.37 1.98 7.79
CA PRO A 227 -3.41 2.16 6.78
C PRO A 227 -2.87 2.36 5.35
N SER A 228 -1.86 3.20 5.17
CA SER A 228 -1.26 3.48 3.86
C SER A 228 -0.42 2.31 3.34
N LEU A 229 0.22 1.50 4.19
CA LEU A 229 0.81 0.23 3.76
C LEU A 229 -0.22 -0.83 3.39
N ALA A 230 -1.39 -0.84 4.04
CA ALA A 230 -2.51 -1.66 3.61
C ALA A 230 -2.99 -1.23 2.21
N GLU A 231 -3.24 0.07 1.98
CA GLU A 231 -3.59 0.62 0.66
C GLU A 231 -2.52 0.34 -0.41
N PHE A 232 -1.23 0.46 -0.03
CA PHE A 232 -0.09 0.13 -0.88
C PHE A 232 -0.10 -1.34 -1.31
N SER A 233 -0.18 -2.26 -0.35
CA SER A 233 -0.13 -3.70 -0.66
C SER A 233 -1.42 -4.17 -1.35
N ASP A 234 -2.56 -3.55 -1.08
CA ASP A 234 -3.86 -3.79 -1.74
C ASP A 234 -3.83 -3.38 -3.24
N LEU A 235 -3.25 -2.22 -3.57
CA LEU A 235 -3.08 -1.80 -4.96
C LEU A 235 -1.99 -2.62 -5.67
N LEU A 236 -0.86 -2.86 -5.01
CA LEU A 236 0.28 -3.58 -5.60
C LEU A 236 -0.07 -5.03 -5.96
N ARG A 237 -0.84 -5.75 -5.12
CA ARG A 237 -1.28 -7.13 -5.44
C ARG A 237 -2.21 -7.21 -6.65
N LEU A 238 -3.10 -6.23 -6.81
CA LEU A 238 -4.00 -6.14 -7.97
C LEU A 238 -3.20 -5.86 -9.25
N TRP A 239 -2.26 -4.90 -9.18
CA TRP A 239 -1.39 -4.57 -10.31
C TRP A 239 -0.48 -5.72 -10.70
N LEU A 240 0.11 -6.44 -9.74
CA LEU A 240 0.93 -7.64 -9.98
C LEU A 240 0.18 -8.68 -10.81
N VAL A 241 -0.98 -9.13 -10.33
CA VAL A 241 -1.74 -10.19 -11.01
C VAL A 241 -2.36 -9.68 -12.31
N TYR A 242 -2.72 -8.38 -12.40
CA TYR A 242 -3.13 -7.77 -13.67
C TYR A 242 -1.99 -7.73 -14.69
N ARG A 243 -0.77 -7.37 -14.30
CA ARG A 243 0.37 -7.21 -15.21
C ARG A 243 0.97 -8.55 -15.63
N PHE A 244 1.17 -9.45 -14.67
CA PHE A 244 1.96 -10.68 -14.85
C PHE A 244 1.13 -11.97 -14.77
N GLY A 245 -0.15 -11.90 -14.37
CA GLY A 245 -0.95 -13.09 -14.05
C GLY A 245 -0.45 -13.77 -12.78
N GLY A 246 -0.68 -15.08 -12.66
CA GLY A 246 -0.21 -15.87 -11.51
C GLY A 246 -1.08 -15.71 -10.27
N LEU A 247 -0.60 -16.18 -9.11
CA LEU A 247 -1.28 -16.06 -7.81
C LEU A 247 -0.59 -15.01 -6.94
N TYR A 248 -1.33 -14.03 -6.43
CA TYR A 248 -0.96 -13.34 -5.19
C TYR A 248 -1.55 -14.07 -3.99
N LEU A 249 -0.77 -14.19 -2.91
CA LEU A 249 -1.22 -14.65 -1.60
C LEU A 249 -0.52 -13.87 -0.49
N ASP A 250 -1.30 -13.37 0.48
CA ASP A 250 -0.75 -12.87 1.75
C ASP A 250 0.13 -13.97 2.39
N GLY A 251 1.41 -13.70 2.66
CA GLY A 251 2.35 -14.73 3.14
C GLY A 251 2.03 -15.31 4.53
N ASN A 252 1.03 -14.77 5.23
CA ASN A 252 0.53 -15.26 6.51
C ASN A 252 -0.64 -16.27 6.40
N LYS A 253 -1.03 -16.64 5.17
CA LYS A 253 -2.13 -17.57 4.86
C LYS A 253 -1.65 -19.03 4.87
N PRO A 254 -2.56 -20.00 5.06
CA PRO A 254 -2.20 -21.41 4.99
C PRO A 254 -1.72 -21.81 3.59
N LEU A 255 -0.96 -22.91 3.56
CA LEU A 255 -0.54 -23.62 2.37
C LEU A 255 -1.74 -23.92 1.45
N LEU A 256 -1.62 -23.54 0.19
CA LEU A 256 -2.57 -23.92 -0.87
C LEU A 256 -1.96 -25.06 -1.68
N SER A 257 -2.77 -25.82 -2.42
CA SER A 257 -2.21 -26.68 -3.47
C SER A 257 -2.00 -25.87 -4.75
N ASP A 258 -0.84 -26.05 -5.36
CA ASP A 258 -0.51 -25.79 -6.77
C ASP A 258 -1.63 -26.13 -7.77
N THR A 259 -2.46 -27.16 -7.50
CA THR A 259 -3.63 -27.51 -8.32
C THR A 259 -4.63 -26.35 -8.49
N VAL A 260 -4.58 -25.32 -7.63
CA VAL A 260 -5.33 -24.07 -7.77
C VAL A 260 -5.13 -23.42 -9.14
N PHE A 261 -3.92 -23.46 -9.71
CA PHE A 261 -3.64 -22.98 -11.07
C PHE A 261 -4.42 -23.77 -12.12
N SER A 262 -4.39 -25.10 -12.01
CA SER A 262 -5.09 -26.01 -12.93
C SER A 262 -6.60 -25.81 -12.89
N VAL A 263 -7.17 -25.57 -11.71
CA VAL A 263 -8.60 -25.32 -11.58
C VAL A 263 -9.00 -23.95 -12.13
N VAL A 264 -8.24 -22.88 -11.85
CA VAL A 264 -8.55 -21.56 -12.43
C VAL A 264 -8.37 -21.56 -13.95
N ALA A 265 -7.34 -22.23 -14.48
CA ALA A 265 -7.16 -22.39 -15.93
C ALA A 265 -8.29 -23.17 -16.63
N ALA A 266 -8.85 -24.17 -15.94
CA ALA A 266 -9.98 -24.95 -16.42
C ALA A 266 -11.33 -24.24 -16.22
N SER A 267 -11.39 -23.21 -15.36
CA SER A 267 -12.62 -22.48 -15.09
C SER A 267 -13.04 -21.62 -16.30
N VAL A 268 -14.35 -21.45 -16.48
CA VAL A 268 -14.90 -20.57 -17.52
C VAL A 268 -14.43 -19.11 -17.31
N PRO A 269 -14.43 -18.57 -16.08
CA PRO A 269 -13.99 -17.19 -15.87
C PRO A 269 -12.50 -16.95 -15.98
N GLY A 270 -11.65 -17.95 -15.72
CA GLY A 270 -10.20 -17.80 -15.77
C GLY A 270 -9.58 -16.97 -14.63
N PHE A 271 -10.35 -16.71 -13.56
CA PHE A 271 -9.85 -16.16 -12.30
C PHE A 271 -10.29 -17.00 -11.09
N GLY A 272 -9.66 -16.76 -9.95
CA GLY A 272 -10.08 -17.20 -8.61
C GLY A 272 -9.63 -16.19 -7.55
N GLY A 273 -10.28 -16.20 -6.39
CA GLY A 273 -9.95 -15.35 -5.25
C GLY A 273 -10.40 -15.98 -3.94
N GLY A 274 -9.90 -15.46 -2.82
CA GLY A 274 -10.26 -15.93 -1.48
C GLY A 274 -11.62 -15.39 -0.98
N ASP A 275 -12.23 -16.09 -0.02
CA ASP A 275 -13.51 -15.72 0.57
C ASP A 275 -13.47 -14.32 1.18
N ASP A 276 -14.31 -13.43 0.64
CA ASP A 276 -14.59 -12.03 1.03
C ASP A 276 -13.38 -11.20 1.51
N SER A 277 -12.20 -11.49 0.97
CA SER A 277 -10.97 -10.78 1.29
C SER A 277 -10.11 -10.61 0.04
N ASN A 278 -9.50 -9.43 -0.09
CA ASN A 278 -8.55 -9.11 -1.15
C ASN A 278 -7.16 -9.74 -0.90
N ALA A 279 -7.09 -10.84 -0.14
CA ALA A 279 -5.88 -11.45 0.39
C ALA A 279 -5.31 -12.58 -0.50
N ALA A 280 -6.06 -12.97 -1.54
CA ALA A 280 -5.63 -13.93 -2.55
C ALA A 280 -6.29 -13.62 -3.89
N PHE A 281 -5.50 -13.57 -4.96
CA PHE A 281 -5.96 -13.33 -6.33
C PHE A 281 -5.19 -14.21 -7.30
N LEU A 282 -5.88 -14.95 -8.16
CA LEU A 282 -5.28 -15.77 -9.21
C LEU A 282 -5.98 -15.48 -10.54
N ALA A 283 -5.21 -15.09 -11.56
CA ALA A 283 -5.73 -14.89 -12.91
C ALA A 283 -4.63 -15.07 -13.98
N PHE A 284 -5.04 -15.10 -15.25
CA PHE A 284 -4.16 -14.83 -16.38
C PHE A 284 -3.85 -13.31 -16.46
N PRO A 285 -2.72 -12.90 -17.08
CA PRO A 285 -2.38 -11.48 -17.23
C PRO A 285 -3.44 -10.72 -18.04
N ARG A 286 -3.68 -9.47 -17.64
CA ARG A 286 -4.66 -8.52 -18.21
C ARG A 286 -6.12 -8.93 -18.08
N HIS A 287 -6.47 -9.68 -17.03
CA HIS A 287 -7.85 -10.04 -16.74
C HIS A 287 -8.79 -8.80 -16.64
N PRO A 288 -9.91 -8.74 -17.40
CA PRO A 288 -10.85 -7.61 -17.37
C PRO A 288 -11.37 -7.26 -15.96
N LEU A 289 -11.75 -8.26 -15.15
CA LEU A 289 -12.05 -8.06 -13.71
C LEU A 289 -10.98 -7.25 -12.95
N LEU A 290 -9.70 -7.60 -13.10
CA LEU A 290 -8.61 -6.90 -12.41
C LEU A 290 -8.39 -5.50 -12.99
N ARG A 291 -8.66 -5.30 -14.29
CA ARG A 291 -8.72 -3.97 -14.91
C ARG A 291 -9.81 -3.11 -14.27
N THR A 292 -11.03 -3.64 -14.12
CA THR A 292 -12.14 -2.98 -13.41
C THR A 292 -11.75 -2.62 -11.97
N MET A 293 -11.12 -3.55 -11.23
CA MET A 293 -10.65 -3.26 -9.86
C MET A 293 -9.60 -2.14 -9.82
N LEU A 294 -8.61 -2.15 -10.72
CA LEU A 294 -7.61 -1.08 -10.80
C LEU A 294 -8.20 0.28 -11.20
N GLU A 295 -9.18 0.28 -12.13
CA GLU A 295 -9.92 1.48 -12.52
C GLU A 295 -10.78 2.02 -11.36
N GLN A 296 -11.43 1.14 -10.60
CA GLN A 296 -12.21 1.51 -9.42
C GLN A 296 -11.32 2.05 -8.30
N VAL A 297 -10.16 1.44 -8.04
CA VAL A 297 -9.17 1.97 -7.09
C VAL A 297 -8.68 3.35 -7.53
N ARG A 298 -8.37 3.54 -8.82
CA ARG A 298 -7.97 4.84 -9.38
C ARG A 298 -9.06 5.90 -9.24
N ALA A 299 -10.33 5.52 -9.36
CA ALA A 299 -11.46 6.41 -9.10
C ALA A 299 -11.62 6.73 -7.60
N ASN A 300 -11.45 5.74 -6.73
CA ASN A 300 -11.53 5.90 -5.28
C ASN A 300 -10.39 6.74 -4.68
N PHE A 301 -9.21 6.81 -5.31
CA PHE A 301 -8.14 7.76 -4.94
C PHE A 301 -8.45 9.22 -5.29
N ARG A 302 -9.61 9.52 -5.90
CA ARG A 302 -10.12 10.88 -6.15
C ARG A 302 -11.28 11.27 -5.22
N LYS A 303 -11.59 10.41 -4.25
CA LYS A 303 -12.73 10.56 -3.34
C LYS A 303 -12.25 10.86 -1.93
N ASP A 304 -12.93 11.80 -1.30
CA ASP A 304 -12.76 12.04 0.14
C ASP A 304 -13.38 10.88 0.97
N GLN A 305 -13.13 10.88 2.28
CA GLN A 305 -13.64 9.82 3.16
C GLN A 305 -15.18 9.73 3.21
N VAL A 306 -15.89 10.85 3.02
CA VAL A 306 -17.36 10.92 3.04
C VAL A 306 -17.93 10.34 1.76
N GLU A 307 -17.34 10.62 0.60
CA GLU A 307 -17.70 10.02 -0.69
C GLU A 307 -17.44 8.51 -0.71
N LEU A 308 -16.31 8.05 -0.17
CA LEU A 308 -16.01 6.62 -0.01
C LEU A 308 -17.04 5.92 0.89
N ALA A 309 -17.43 6.55 2.00
CA ALA A 309 -18.42 6.00 2.92
C ALA A 309 -19.85 6.02 2.35
N ARG A 310 -20.24 7.09 1.63
CA ARG A 310 -21.57 7.22 0.97
C ARG A 310 -21.77 6.18 -0.13
N ASP A 311 -20.74 5.93 -0.93
CA ASP A 311 -20.77 4.89 -1.95
C ASP A 311 -20.52 3.48 -1.36
N GLY A 312 -20.25 3.37 -0.06
CA GLY A 312 -19.69 2.20 0.59
C GLY A 312 -20.64 1.00 0.64
N PHE A 313 -20.12 -0.19 0.34
CA PHE A 313 -20.92 -1.42 0.43
C PHE A 313 -21.16 -1.84 1.88
N SER A 314 -20.23 -1.54 2.79
CA SER A 314 -20.30 -1.97 4.20
C SER A 314 -21.40 -1.28 5.03
N TYR A 315 -22.10 -0.27 4.49
CA TYR A 315 -22.99 0.60 5.27
C TYR A 315 -24.43 0.76 4.77
N GLN A 316 -24.87 -0.06 3.81
CA GLN A 316 -26.30 -0.08 3.45
C GLN A 316 -27.17 -0.60 4.62
N GLY A 317 -27.65 0.32 5.46
CA GLY A 317 -28.51 0.06 6.61
C GLY A 317 -27.80 -0.07 7.97
N VAL A 318 -26.49 0.22 8.08
CA VAL A 318 -25.75 0.17 9.35
C VAL A 318 -25.61 1.57 9.95
N ASP A 319 -25.96 1.73 11.22
CA ASP A 319 -25.72 2.96 11.98
C ASP A 319 -24.21 3.13 12.25
N ILE A 320 -23.58 4.06 11.52
CA ILE A 320 -22.16 4.39 11.64
C ILE A 320 -21.75 4.79 13.07
N THR A 321 -22.68 5.28 13.90
CA THR A 321 -22.38 5.71 15.28
C THR A 321 -22.20 4.54 16.24
N ALA A 322 -22.65 3.33 15.86
CA ALA A 322 -22.52 2.11 16.64
C ALA A 322 -21.25 1.29 16.30
N VAL A 323 -20.44 1.75 15.35
CA VAL A 323 -19.28 0.98 14.86
C VAL A 323 -18.03 1.23 15.72
N ASN A 324 -17.33 0.13 16.04
CA ASN A 324 -16.07 0.12 16.78
C ASN A 324 -15.00 1.01 16.10
N LEU A 325 -14.26 1.81 16.89
CA LEU A 325 -13.22 2.72 16.37
C LEU A 325 -12.19 2.04 15.45
N ASN A 326 -11.84 0.78 15.70
CA ASN A 326 -10.90 0.04 14.83
C ASN A 326 -11.50 -0.32 13.47
N ALA A 327 -12.82 -0.38 13.34
CA ALA A 327 -13.47 -0.48 12.03
C ALA A 327 -13.55 0.90 11.36
N ALA A 328 -13.85 1.97 12.11
CA ALA A 328 -13.86 3.35 11.62
C ALA A 328 -12.56 3.78 10.93
N LEU A 329 -11.41 3.56 11.60
CA LEU A 329 -10.08 3.88 11.04
C LEU A 329 -9.71 3.05 9.80
N ARG A 330 -10.37 1.91 9.59
CA ARG A 330 -10.17 1.06 8.41
C ARG A 330 -11.11 1.39 7.25
N LEU A 331 -12.13 2.22 7.43
CA LEU A 331 -13.15 2.44 6.38
C LEU A 331 -12.57 3.03 5.09
N PRO A 332 -11.71 4.07 5.13
CA PRO A 332 -11.12 4.60 3.90
C PRO A 332 -10.36 3.50 3.16
N VAL A 333 -9.51 2.73 3.84
CA VAL A 333 -8.76 1.61 3.25
C VAL A 333 -9.71 0.55 2.66
N ILE A 334 -10.70 0.08 3.43
CA ILE A 334 -11.62 -1.00 3.05
C ILE A 334 -12.44 -0.66 1.81
N GLU A 335 -12.93 0.58 1.70
CA GLU A 335 -13.75 1.05 0.58
C GLU A 335 -12.90 1.59 -0.59
N ARG A 336 -11.66 2.05 -0.36
CA ARG A 336 -10.77 2.58 -1.40
C ARG A 336 -10.03 1.49 -2.16
N THR A 337 -9.37 0.57 -1.44
CA THR A 337 -8.52 -0.51 -2.00
C THR A 337 -8.87 -1.91 -1.50
N GLY A 338 -9.59 -1.98 -0.38
CA GLY A 338 -9.82 -3.20 0.37
C GLY A 338 -10.96 -4.11 -0.12
N PRO A 339 -11.42 -5.03 0.75
CA PRO A 339 -12.42 -6.03 0.39
C PRO A 339 -13.78 -5.48 -0.09
N ALA A 340 -14.22 -4.30 0.38
CA ALA A 340 -15.51 -3.75 -0.04
C ALA A 340 -15.48 -3.23 -1.49
N MET A 341 -14.36 -2.62 -1.90
CA MET A 341 -14.10 -2.27 -3.31
C MET A 341 -14.10 -3.52 -4.20
N VAL A 342 -13.43 -4.59 -3.77
CA VAL A 342 -13.39 -5.88 -4.49
C VAL A 342 -14.79 -6.50 -4.62
N HIS A 343 -15.57 -6.50 -3.54
CA HIS A 343 -16.95 -7.01 -3.54
C HIS A 343 -17.85 -6.22 -4.52
N ARG A 344 -17.67 -4.90 -4.59
CA ARG A 344 -18.39 -4.03 -5.54
C ARG A 344 -18.04 -4.35 -7.00
N CYS A 345 -16.76 -4.51 -7.32
CA CYS A 345 -16.30 -4.88 -8.66
C CYS A 345 -16.86 -6.25 -9.11
N PHE A 346 -17.04 -7.20 -8.18
CA PHE A 346 -17.73 -8.45 -8.47
C PHE A 346 -19.20 -8.24 -8.86
N ILE A 347 -19.95 -7.44 -8.10
CA ILE A 347 -21.36 -7.13 -8.41
C ILE A 347 -21.47 -6.40 -9.76
N GLU A 348 -20.61 -5.42 -10.02
CA GLU A 348 -20.58 -4.66 -11.28
C GLU A 348 -20.24 -5.54 -12.49
N THR A 349 -19.47 -6.62 -12.30
CA THR A 349 -19.18 -7.65 -13.30
C THR A 349 -20.16 -8.83 -13.26
N GLY A 350 -21.33 -8.65 -12.65
CA GLY A 350 -22.46 -9.59 -12.70
C GLY A 350 -22.38 -10.77 -11.72
N TRP A 351 -21.34 -10.87 -10.89
CA TRP A 351 -21.22 -11.90 -9.88
C TRP A 351 -22.04 -11.56 -8.64
N SER A 352 -22.90 -12.48 -8.19
CA SER A 352 -23.67 -12.25 -6.97
C SER A 352 -22.77 -12.25 -5.73
N SER A 353 -23.27 -11.66 -4.64
CA SER A 353 -22.53 -11.47 -3.39
C SER A 353 -22.17 -12.77 -2.65
N GLN A 354 -22.87 -13.89 -2.93
CA GLN A 354 -22.68 -15.15 -2.19
C GLN A 354 -22.77 -16.43 -3.05
N SER A 355 -23.37 -16.39 -4.24
CA SER A 355 -23.55 -17.58 -5.08
C SER A 355 -23.09 -17.37 -6.53
N GLY A 356 -22.29 -18.31 -7.03
CA GLY A 356 -21.82 -18.34 -8.42
C GLY A 356 -20.44 -17.73 -8.68
N ARG A 357 -19.79 -17.04 -7.73
CA ARG A 357 -18.37 -16.68 -7.88
C ARG A 357 -17.54 -17.93 -8.22
N PRO A 358 -16.59 -17.85 -9.17
CA PRO A 358 -15.67 -18.94 -9.44
C PRO A 358 -14.63 -19.01 -8.33
N PHE A 359 -15.05 -19.56 -7.19
CA PHE A 359 -14.12 -20.06 -6.22
C PHE A 359 -13.30 -21.15 -6.91
N ALA A 360 -11.98 -20.94 -7.01
CA ALA A 360 -11.07 -22.06 -6.98
C ALA A 360 -11.42 -22.90 -5.73
N PRO A 361 -11.34 -24.24 -5.76
CA PRO A 361 -11.82 -25.12 -4.69
C PRO A 361 -11.31 -24.58 -3.37
N PRO A 362 -12.23 -24.36 -2.39
CA PRO A 362 -12.10 -23.31 -1.39
C PRO A 362 -10.70 -23.31 -0.81
N VAL A 363 -9.94 -22.27 -1.18
CA VAL A 363 -8.69 -21.87 -0.56
C VAL A 363 -9.04 -21.75 0.91
N PRO A 364 -8.72 -22.74 1.78
CA PRO A 364 -9.38 -22.85 3.07
C PRO A 364 -8.66 -21.91 4.03
N ILE A 365 -8.94 -20.61 3.89
CA ILE A 365 -8.47 -19.56 4.77
C ILE A 365 -9.28 -19.68 6.05
N PRO A 366 -8.67 -20.02 7.21
CA PRO A 366 -9.41 -20.06 8.46
C PRO A 366 -9.99 -18.66 8.73
N HIS A 367 -11.32 -18.56 8.80
CA HIS A 367 -12.06 -17.30 9.04
C HIS A 367 -11.75 -16.65 10.40
N HIS A 368 -10.83 -17.21 11.19
CA HIS A 368 -10.48 -16.82 12.55
C HIS A 368 -8.98 -16.58 12.77
N HIS A 369 -8.20 -16.27 11.72
CA HIS A 369 -6.84 -15.78 11.92
C HIS A 369 -6.87 -14.30 12.36
N PRO A 370 -6.38 -13.93 13.57
CA PRO A 370 -6.47 -12.56 14.10
C PRO A 370 -5.57 -11.53 13.37
N TYR A 371 -4.96 -11.92 12.26
CA TYR A 371 -3.96 -11.18 11.50
C TYR A 371 -4.49 -10.58 10.19
N GLN A 372 -5.81 -10.46 10.02
CA GLN A 372 -6.44 -9.62 8.98
C GLN A 372 -6.09 -8.11 9.12
N ALA A 373 -5.33 -7.76 10.15
CA ALA A 373 -4.82 -6.44 10.49
C ALA A 373 -3.27 -6.45 10.56
N ALA A 374 -2.59 -7.25 9.73
CA ALA A 374 -1.12 -7.37 9.72
C ALA A 374 -0.38 -6.05 9.45
N TRP A 375 -1.04 -5.04 8.87
CA TRP A 375 -0.51 -3.68 8.70
C TRP A 375 -0.97 -2.68 9.78
N LEU A 376 -1.86 -3.04 10.70
CA LEU A 376 -2.68 -2.09 11.48
C LEU A 376 -2.63 -2.28 13.00
N LEU A 377 -1.63 -3.01 13.48
CA LEU A 377 -1.28 -3.11 14.89
C LEU A 377 0.18 -2.71 15.00
N GLU A 378 0.62 -2.26 16.17
CA GLU A 378 2.03 -1.99 16.45
C GLU A 378 2.86 -3.27 16.26
N GLU A 379 3.96 -3.18 15.50
CA GLU A 379 5.05 -4.16 15.60
C GLU A 379 5.83 -3.88 16.91
N PRO A 380 6.61 -4.85 17.44
CA PRO A 380 7.53 -4.56 18.55
C PRO A 380 8.47 -3.40 18.19
N GLU A 381 8.78 -2.56 19.18
CA GLU A 381 9.59 -1.34 18.99
C GLU A 381 10.83 -1.61 18.11
N PRO A 382 11.04 -0.80 17.05
CA PRO A 382 12.18 -0.99 16.18
C PRO A 382 13.49 -0.77 16.95
N ALA A 383 14.57 -1.37 16.47
CA ALA A 383 15.89 -1.07 17.03
C ALA A 383 16.18 0.42 16.82
N VAL A 384 16.51 1.12 17.91
CA VAL A 384 16.77 2.58 17.89
C VAL A 384 17.91 2.88 16.92
N ARG A 385 17.56 3.32 15.71
CA ARG A 385 18.52 3.76 14.69
C ARG A 385 18.77 5.24 14.87
N THR A 386 20.04 5.62 14.96
CA THR A 386 20.40 7.04 14.89
C THR A 386 20.15 7.53 13.46
N LEU A 387 19.23 8.49 13.29
CA LEU A 387 19.01 9.16 12.01
C LEU A 387 20.11 10.21 11.78
N SER A 388 20.55 10.35 10.53
CA SER A 388 21.35 11.50 10.10
C SER A 388 20.49 12.75 9.93
N ASP A 389 21.10 13.94 10.03
CA ASP A 389 20.43 15.22 9.85
C ASP A 389 19.65 15.29 8.53
N THR A 390 20.21 14.73 7.45
CA THR A 390 19.55 14.60 6.13
C THR A 390 18.29 13.74 6.19
N GLU A 391 18.29 12.64 6.94
CA GLU A 391 17.13 11.75 7.12
C GLU A 391 16.07 12.36 8.05
N ILE A 392 16.48 13.14 9.05
CA ILE A 392 15.59 13.92 9.92
C ILE A 392 14.85 14.96 9.06
N HIS A 393 15.57 15.83 8.34
CA HIS A 393 14.98 16.82 7.46
C HIS A 393 14.10 16.21 6.35
N ALA A 394 14.51 15.07 5.77
CA ALA A 394 13.68 14.37 4.79
C ALA A 394 12.38 13.83 5.41
N THR A 395 12.44 13.30 6.63
CA THR A 395 11.26 12.79 7.34
C THR A 395 10.32 13.92 7.75
N VAL A 396 10.83 15.03 8.29
CA VAL A 396 10.01 16.21 8.64
C VAL A 396 9.31 16.80 7.40
N ALA A 397 9.98 16.83 6.25
CA ALA A 397 9.36 17.20 4.97
C ALA A 397 8.26 16.21 4.55
N ASP A 398 8.51 14.90 4.58
CA ASP A 398 7.51 13.87 4.24
C ASP A 398 6.26 13.96 5.13
N LEU A 399 6.41 14.25 6.42
CA LEU A 399 5.28 14.43 7.36
C LEU A 399 4.52 15.74 7.09
N THR A 400 5.21 16.80 6.67
CA THR A 400 4.58 18.07 6.25
C THR A 400 3.75 17.87 4.98
N ASP A 401 4.36 17.30 3.93
CA ASP A 401 3.71 17.03 2.64
C ASP A 401 2.49 16.10 2.82
N ARG A 402 2.58 15.13 3.72
CA ARG A 402 1.47 14.27 4.11
C ARG A 402 0.32 15.05 4.73
N LEU A 403 0.58 15.88 5.75
CA LEU A 403 -0.49 16.65 6.39
C LEU A 403 -1.17 17.60 5.41
N ILE A 404 -0.40 18.20 4.48
CA ILE A 404 -0.95 19.01 3.38
C ILE A 404 -1.86 18.17 2.48
N SER A 405 -1.38 17.01 2.01
CA SER A 405 -2.19 16.11 1.16
C SER A 405 -3.42 15.55 1.88
N ASP A 406 -3.35 15.39 3.19
CA ASP A 406 -4.44 14.84 3.99
C ASP A 406 -5.54 15.89 4.24
N LEU A 407 -5.26 17.21 4.17
CA LEU A 407 -6.29 18.25 4.25
C LEU A 407 -7.38 18.10 3.18
N ASP A 408 -7.02 17.78 1.93
CA ASP A 408 -7.99 17.54 0.86
C ASP A 408 -8.82 16.27 1.15
N ASP A 409 -8.16 15.18 1.55
CA ASP A 409 -8.77 13.88 1.87
C ASP A 409 -9.74 13.95 3.08
N THR A 410 -9.53 14.90 4.00
CA THR A 410 -10.31 15.06 5.25
C THR A 410 -11.20 16.31 5.31
N ARG A 411 -11.30 17.10 4.23
CA ARG A 411 -12.03 18.39 4.18
C ARG A 411 -11.53 19.41 5.21
N GLY A 412 -10.21 19.54 5.31
CA GLY A 412 -9.52 20.54 6.11
C GLY A 412 -9.20 20.11 7.55
N HIS A 413 -9.34 18.84 7.90
CA HIS A 413 -9.04 18.36 9.25
C HIS A 413 -7.63 17.74 9.33
N LEU A 414 -6.70 18.43 9.98
CA LEU A 414 -5.35 17.90 10.24
C LEU A 414 -5.42 16.67 11.13
N ASP A 415 -5.00 15.50 10.65
CA ASP A 415 -4.93 14.28 11.44
C ASP A 415 -3.51 14.07 11.98
N LEU A 416 -3.26 14.53 13.21
CA LEU A 416 -1.96 14.36 13.88
C LEU A 416 -1.76 12.93 14.38
N ILE A 417 -2.84 12.16 14.58
CA ILE A 417 -2.79 10.73 14.89
C ILE A 417 -2.15 9.98 13.73
N ALA A 418 -2.44 10.42 12.49
CA ALA A 418 -1.88 9.83 11.28
C ALA A 418 -0.33 9.82 11.32
N ILE A 419 0.30 10.92 11.75
CA ILE A 419 1.77 11.09 11.76
C ILE A 419 2.48 10.60 13.03
N GLU A 420 1.76 10.28 14.11
CA GLU A 420 2.28 9.94 15.44
C GLU A 420 3.48 8.97 15.39
N GLY A 421 3.30 7.79 14.76
CA GLY A 421 4.32 6.74 14.76
C GLY A 421 5.62 7.13 14.03
N ALA A 422 5.52 7.92 12.96
CA ALA A 422 6.69 8.39 12.21
C ALA A 422 7.33 9.64 12.83
N LEU A 423 6.55 10.44 13.56
CA LEU A 423 7.04 11.53 14.39
C LEU A 423 7.88 11.00 15.56
N ALA A 424 7.42 9.91 16.21
CA ALA A 424 8.13 9.23 17.29
C ALA A 424 9.45 8.54 16.87
N GLU A 425 9.72 8.39 15.57
CA GLU A 425 11.03 7.93 15.05
C GLU A 425 12.10 9.04 15.07
N LEU A 426 11.71 10.31 15.28
CA LEU A 426 12.64 11.46 15.32
C LEU A 426 13.28 11.64 16.70
N PRO A 427 14.50 12.19 16.78
CA PRO A 427 15.17 12.43 18.08
C PRO A 427 14.42 13.45 18.95
N ASP A 428 13.79 14.45 18.33
CA ASP A 428 13.11 15.57 19.00
C ASP A 428 11.69 15.73 18.38
N PRO A 429 10.73 14.85 18.73
CA PRO A 429 9.41 14.78 18.09
C PRO A 429 8.56 16.05 18.29
N ASP A 430 8.65 16.68 19.46
CA ASP A 430 7.90 17.90 19.78
C ASP A 430 8.40 19.11 18.94
N ASP A 431 9.70 19.24 18.75
CA ASP A 431 10.29 20.31 17.93
C ASP A 431 10.02 20.09 16.45
N ALA A 432 10.06 18.84 15.97
CA ALA A 432 9.63 18.48 14.63
C ALA A 432 8.15 18.84 14.38
N LEU A 433 7.25 18.49 15.31
CA LEU A 433 5.83 18.85 15.21
C LEU A 433 5.64 20.39 15.24
N SER A 434 6.40 21.09 16.09
CA SER A 434 6.39 22.56 16.14
C SER A 434 6.81 23.18 14.80
N ALA A 435 7.89 22.68 14.19
CA ALA A 435 8.36 23.13 12.88
C ALA A 435 7.33 22.90 11.77
N ILE A 436 6.69 21.71 11.73
CA ILE A 436 5.64 21.36 10.77
C ILE A 436 4.43 22.32 10.92
N LEU A 437 3.91 22.49 12.14
CA LEU A 437 2.75 23.34 12.39
C LEU A 437 3.04 24.83 12.12
N ARG A 438 4.25 25.32 12.43
CA ARG A 438 4.72 26.67 12.06
C ARG A 438 4.78 26.84 10.54
N HIS A 439 5.29 25.84 9.81
CA HIS A 439 5.34 25.87 8.35
C HIS A 439 3.94 25.98 7.74
N LEU A 440 3.00 25.12 8.16
CA LEU A 440 1.59 25.18 7.71
C LEU A 440 0.95 26.55 8.02
N ALA A 441 1.16 27.08 9.23
CA ALA A 441 0.61 28.37 9.65
C ALA A 441 1.23 29.58 8.91
N SER A 442 2.47 29.45 8.41
CA SER A 442 3.16 30.51 7.65
C SER A 442 2.69 30.68 6.20
N HIS A 443 1.95 29.71 5.65
CA HIS A 443 1.40 29.76 4.30
C HIS A 443 -0.09 30.08 4.37
N GLU A 444 -0.51 31.20 3.77
CA GLU A 444 -1.90 31.68 3.88
C GLU A 444 -2.91 30.66 3.34
N GLU A 445 -2.65 30.08 2.16
CA GLU A 445 -3.51 29.07 1.53
C GLU A 445 -3.71 27.85 2.43
N LEU A 446 -2.61 27.23 2.90
CA LEU A 446 -2.64 26.08 3.79
C LEU A 446 -3.36 26.40 5.11
N ARG A 447 -3.06 27.55 5.73
CA ARG A 447 -3.73 28.03 6.95
C ARG A 447 -5.24 28.17 6.76
N THR A 448 -5.70 28.67 5.61
CA THR A 448 -7.13 28.81 5.32
C THR A 448 -7.84 27.49 5.03
N SER A 449 -7.11 26.47 4.55
CA SER A 449 -7.64 25.12 4.34
C SER A 449 -7.80 24.32 5.64
N VAL A 450 -7.24 24.77 6.77
CA VAL A 450 -7.41 24.09 8.07
C VAL A 450 -8.73 24.48 8.72
N HIS A 451 -9.57 23.50 8.99
CA HIS A 451 -10.89 23.61 9.61
C HIS A 451 -10.99 22.85 10.96
N GLY A 452 -10.01 22.01 11.29
CA GLY A 452 -9.87 21.40 12.62
C GLY A 452 -8.63 20.51 12.75
N VAL A 453 -8.47 19.90 13.92
CA VAL A 453 -7.32 19.05 14.27
C VAL A 453 -7.80 17.80 15.03
N PHE A 454 -7.29 16.63 14.67
CA PHE A 454 -7.46 15.37 15.40
C PHE A 454 -6.14 14.97 16.09
N ASP A 455 -6.21 14.68 17.38
CA ASP A 455 -5.06 14.33 18.24
C ASP A 455 -5.51 13.33 19.33
N HIS A 456 -4.61 12.44 19.72
CA HIS A 456 -4.74 11.39 20.73
C HIS A 456 -4.06 11.77 22.06
N HIS A 457 -3.15 12.74 22.09
CA HIS A 457 -2.38 13.13 23.29
C HIS A 457 -3.19 13.84 24.38
N TRP A 458 -4.49 14.12 24.16
CA TRP A 458 -5.41 14.71 25.14
C TRP A 458 -5.82 13.76 26.29
N LYS A 459 -4.83 13.19 26.99
CA LYS A 459 -4.97 12.63 28.34
C LYS A 459 -5.16 13.79 29.33
N HIS A 460 -6.10 13.61 30.27
CA HIS A 460 -6.65 14.65 31.15
C HIS A 460 -5.69 15.24 32.21
N ASP A 461 -4.39 14.95 32.15
CA ASP A 461 -3.44 15.24 33.22
C ASP A 461 -2.73 16.60 33.10
N ARG A 462 -2.98 17.37 32.02
CA ARG A 462 -2.62 18.79 31.92
C ARG A 462 -3.87 19.66 31.67
N PRO A 463 -4.26 20.53 32.62
CA PRO A 463 -5.35 21.47 32.39
C PRO A 463 -4.87 22.67 31.55
N ASN A 464 -5.39 22.78 30.32
CA ASN A 464 -5.42 24.01 29.51
C ASN A 464 -4.07 24.62 29.06
N GLU A 465 -3.26 23.87 28.31
CA GLU A 465 -2.29 24.51 27.39
C GLU A 465 -3.01 24.87 26.07
N THR A 466 -2.99 26.15 25.72
CA THR A 466 -3.69 26.72 24.54
C THR A 466 -2.66 27.21 23.53
N PHE A 467 -2.55 26.54 22.37
CA PHE A 467 -1.74 27.03 21.26
C PHE A 467 -2.44 28.21 20.57
N THR A 468 -1.70 29.30 20.31
CA THR A 468 -2.24 30.54 19.73
C THR A 468 -1.63 30.77 18.35
N LEU A 469 -2.49 30.95 17.33
CA LEU A 469 -2.12 31.34 15.97
C LEU A 469 -2.80 32.68 15.63
N THR A 470 -2.22 33.50 14.74
CA THR A 470 -2.48 34.96 14.65
C THR A 470 -3.45 35.44 13.53
N PRO A 471 -4.00 36.69 13.61
CA PRO A 471 -5.38 37.02 13.18
C PRO A 471 -5.78 37.30 11.71
N PHE A 472 -7.08 37.05 11.39
CA PHE A 472 -8.12 37.65 10.48
C PHE A 472 -8.90 36.59 9.64
N ALA A 473 -10.21 36.68 9.30
CA ALA A 473 -11.43 37.36 9.84
C ALA A 473 -12.72 36.94 9.02
N TYR A 474 -13.97 37.11 9.54
CA TYR A 474 -15.23 36.85 8.77
C TYR A 474 -16.52 37.59 9.27
N GLN A 475 -17.56 37.76 8.43
CA GLN A 475 -18.89 38.31 8.80
C GLN A 475 -20.08 37.74 7.96
N ALA A 476 -21.30 37.77 8.54
CA ALA A 476 -22.65 37.50 7.97
C ALA A 476 -23.00 36.01 7.62
N THR A 477 -24.22 35.47 7.81
CA THR A 477 -25.49 35.90 8.46
C THR A 477 -26.38 34.67 8.77
N ALA A 478 -27.25 34.73 9.79
CA ALA A 478 -28.38 33.81 10.07
C ALA A 478 -29.72 34.60 10.00
N PRO A 479 -30.99 34.12 10.31
CA PRO A 479 -31.37 33.11 11.34
C PRO A 479 -32.73 32.33 11.19
N ARG A 480 -33.12 31.60 12.27
CA ARG A 480 -34.49 31.20 12.77
C ARG A 480 -35.00 29.78 12.40
N HIS A 481 -35.62 28.96 13.28
CA HIS A 481 -36.16 29.12 14.67
C HIS A 481 -36.04 27.81 15.52
N LEU A 482 -35.64 27.88 16.81
CA LEU A 482 -36.25 27.17 17.97
C LEU A 482 -35.53 27.48 19.31
N HIS A 483 -36.25 27.34 20.44
CA HIS A 483 -35.88 27.69 21.82
C HIS A 483 -36.72 26.85 22.81
N TYR A 484 -36.40 26.62 24.09
CA TYR A 484 -35.22 26.98 24.92
C TYR A 484 -35.11 26.02 26.13
N LEU A 485 -33.90 25.61 26.50
CA LEU A 485 -33.38 25.88 27.86
C LEU A 485 -32.07 26.67 27.69
N PRO A 486 -31.76 27.67 28.55
CA PRO A 486 -30.72 28.62 28.26
C PRO A 486 -29.36 28.19 28.84
N GLN A 487 -28.35 28.01 27.97
CA GLN A 487 -26.97 28.53 28.09
C GLN A 487 -25.90 27.78 27.26
N LEU A 488 -26.25 26.71 26.53
CA LEU A 488 -25.41 26.18 25.44
C LEU A 488 -26.24 25.92 24.18
N PRO A 489 -25.89 26.49 23.01
CA PRO A 489 -26.50 26.08 21.74
C PRO A 489 -25.97 24.69 21.31
N PRO A 490 -26.73 23.93 20.51
CA PRO A 490 -26.18 22.74 19.85
C PRO A 490 -25.02 23.15 18.95
N LEU A 491 -23.85 22.56 19.19
CA LEU A 491 -22.63 22.86 18.46
C LEU A 491 -22.60 22.12 17.12
N ILE A 492 -22.98 22.85 16.07
CA ILE A 492 -22.50 22.75 14.68
C ILE A 492 -22.54 21.35 14.06
N GLY A 493 -23.58 21.14 13.25
CA GLY A 493 -23.59 20.23 12.10
C GLY A 493 -24.49 20.86 11.03
N ASP A 494 -24.06 20.84 9.77
CA ASP A 494 -24.84 21.33 8.63
C ASP A 494 -25.92 20.31 8.21
N PRO A 495 -27.13 20.70 7.78
CA PRO A 495 -28.11 19.80 7.17
C PRO A 495 -27.57 18.90 6.03
N ASP A 496 -26.50 19.27 5.31
CA ASP A 496 -25.91 18.47 4.20
C ASP A 496 -24.90 17.38 4.63
N GLY A 497 -24.58 17.31 5.93
CA GLY A 497 -24.54 16.05 6.67
C GLY A 497 -23.21 15.35 7.01
N VAL A 498 -23.35 14.53 8.07
CA VAL A 498 -22.50 13.43 8.58
C VAL A 498 -21.57 13.77 9.76
N TRP A 499 -21.46 12.78 10.67
CA TRP A 499 -21.15 12.93 12.08
C TRP A 499 -19.73 12.50 12.45
N LEU A 500 -19.14 13.21 13.41
CA LEU A 500 -17.91 12.82 14.10
C LEU A 500 -18.09 11.48 14.83
N LEU A 501 -17.32 10.47 14.45
CA LEU A 501 -17.04 9.34 15.34
C LEU A 501 -16.19 9.84 16.51
N HIS A 502 -16.69 9.68 17.73
CA HIS A 502 -16.15 10.29 18.95
C HIS A 502 -14.70 9.87 19.27
N LYS A 503 -13.72 10.65 18.79
CA LYS A 503 -12.60 11.11 19.61
C LYS A 503 -12.87 12.58 19.95
N LYS A 504 -12.65 12.98 21.21
CA LYS A 504 -13.01 14.34 21.68
C LYS A 504 -12.27 15.38 20.83
N ALA A 505 -13.01 16.13 20.02
CA ALA A 505 -12.47 17.33 19.38
C ALA A 505 -12.01 18.29 20.49
N ALA A 506 -10.69 18.42 20.65
CA ALA A 506 -10.14 19.57 21.34
C ALA A 506 -10.51 20.80 20.53
N ARG A 507 -10.96 21.86 21.22
CA ARG A 507 -11.30 23.13 20.58
C ARG A 507 -9.99 23.81 20.18
N ALA A 508 -9.48 23.50 18.99
CA ALA A 508 -8.57 24.39 18.28
C ALA A 508 -9.37 25.64 17.92
N ILE A 509 -9.47 26.59 18.85
CA ILE A 509 -10.15 27.85 18.57
C ILE A 509 -9.17 28.73 17.79
N LEU A 510 -9.34 28.74 16.48
CA LEU A 510 -8.96 29.88 15.63
C LEU A 510 -9.84 31.07 16.04
N LEU A 511 -9.52 31.65 17.21
CA LEU A 511 -9.95 32.99 17.59
C LEU A 511 -9.21 34.00 16.71
N PRO A 512 -9.78 35.22 16.55
CA PRO A 512 -9.64 36.05 15.36
C PRO A 512 -8.26 36.04 14.75
#